data_AF-A0A497K082-F1
#
_entry.id   AF-A0A497K082-F1
#
_cell.length_a   1.000
_cell.length_b   1.000
_cell.length_c   1.000
_cell.angle_alpha   90.00
_cell.angle_beta   90.00
_cell.angle_gamma   90.00
#
_symmetry.space_group_name_H-M   'P 1'
#
loop_
_entity.id
_entity.type
_entity.pdbx_description
1 polymer ?
#
loop_
_entity_poly.entity_id
_entity_poly.type
_entity_poly.pdbx_seq_one_letter_code
_entity_poly.pdbx_strand_id
1 'polypeptide(L)' 'MLEYIIKYDPGADALYIKLKEGKIADSEEVGEGVIVDYDDKGEVIGIELIEFSKKRIDLGELIVKGLNVAAITK' A
#
# COMPACT_ATOMS: atom_id res chain seq x y z
N MET A 1 9.02 -16.18 -3.17
CA MET A 1 8.14 -15.94 -2.01
C MET A 1 7.88 -14.46 -1.99
N LEU A 2 6.61 -14.03 -1.96
CA LEU A 2 6.28 -12.61 -1.77
C LEU A 2 6.33 -12.35 -0.26
N GLU A 3 7.20 -11.45 0.18
CA GLU A 3 7.24 -10.98 1.56
C GLU A 3 6.63 -9.57 1.60
N TYR A 4 5.44 -9.46 2.18
CA TYR A 4 4.85 -8.16 2.47
C TYR A 4 5.39 -7.66 3.80
N ILE A 5 5.84 -6.40 3.84
CA ILE A 5 6.15 -5.72 5.10
C ILE A 5 4.96 -4.81 5.42
N ILE A 6 4.26 -5.13 6.50
CA ILE A 6 3.14 -4.33 7.00
C ILE A 6 3.60 -3.55 8.22
N LYS A 7 3.41 -2.24 8.22
CA LYS A 7 3.75 -1.34 9.34
C LYS A 7 2.57 -0.43 9.63
N TYR A 8 2.23 -0.31 10.90
CA TYR A 8 1.23 0.65 11.37
C TYR A 8 1.91 1.75 12.17
N ASP A 9 1.69 3.00 11.80
CA ASP A 9 2.06 4.18 12.59
C ASP A 9 0.82 4.70 13.34
N PRO A 10 0.74 4.51 14.67
CA PRO A 10 -0.38 4.98 15.46
C PRO A 10 -0.45 6.50 15.59
N GLY A 11 0.67 7.23 15.41
CA GLY A 11 0.70 8.69 15.48
C GLY A 11 0.08 9.34 14.25
N ALA A 12 0.27 8.73 13.08
CA ALA A 12 -0.33 9.15 11.82
C ALA A 12 -1.69 8.49 11.52
N ASP A 13 -2.09 7.47 12.31
CA ASP A 13 -3.20 6.57 11.98
C ASP A 13 -3.07 6.03 10.55
N ALA A 14 -1.88 5.52 10.22
CA ALA A 14 -1.52 5.11 8.87
C ALA A 14 -1.01 3.67 8.81
N LEU A 15 -1.51 2.88 7.87
CA LEU A 15 -1.00 1.55 7.56
C LEU A 15 -0.21 1.59 6.25
N TYR A 16 1.06 1.23 6.31
CA TYR A 16 1.91 1.05 5.15
C TYR A 16 2.10 -0.44 4.83
N ILE A 17 1.90 -0.80 3.56
CA ILE A 17 2.11 -2.14 3.02
C ILE A 17 3.17 -2.05 1.91
N LYS A 18 4.36 -2.57 2.18
CA LYS A 18 5.42 -2.69 1.17
C LYS A 18 5.21 -3.94 0.32
N LEU A 19 5.23 -3.78 -1.00
CA LEU A 19 5.01 -4.86 -1.96
C LEU A 19 6.30 -5.37 -2.58
N LYS A 20 7.25 -4.47 -2.84
CA LYS A 20 8.59 -4.81 -3.36
C LYS A 20 9.65 -3.88 -2.78
N GLU A 21 10.89 -4.35 -2.82
CA GLU A 21 12.07 -3.50 -2.57
C GLU A 21 12.22 -2.46 -3.68
N GLY A 22 12.62 -1.24 -3.31
CA GLY A 22 12.74 -0.13 -4.23
C GLY A 22 12.77 1.22 -3.52
N LYS A 23 13.11 2.27 -4.27
CA LYS A 23 12.98 3.65 -3.81
C LYS A 23 11.67 4.21 -4.36
N ILE A 24 10.93 4.91 -3.51
CA ILE A 24 9.76 5.68 -3.93
C ILE A 24 10.27 6.82 -4.81
N ALA A 25 9.81 6.85 -6.06
CA ALA A 25 10.09 7.92 -7.00
C ALA A 25 8.88 8.87 -7.15
N ASP A 26 7.68 8.33 -6.99
CA ASP A 26 6.42 9.09 -7.05
C ASP A 26 5.35 8.44 -6.14
N SER A 27 4.37 9.23 -5.73
CA SER A 27 3.24 8.78 -4.91
C SER A 27 1.95 9.43 -5.40
N GLU A 28 0.86 8.66 -5.45
CA GLU A 28 -0.43 9.14 -5.92
C GLU A 28 -1.56 8.72 -4.99
N GLU A 29 -2.43 9.66 -4.62
CA GLU A 29 -3.69 9.35 -3.94
C GLU A 29 -4.73 8.90 -4.98
N VAL A 30 -5.02 7.60 -5.00
CA VAL A 30 -5.93 6.97 -5.98
C VAL A 30 -7.37 6.83 -5.45
N GLY A 31 -7.58 7.21 -4.20
CA GLY A 31 -8.86 7.21 -3.51
C GLY A 31 -8.69 7.79 -2.11
N GLU A 32 -9.79 8.12 -1.44
CA GLU A 32 -9.77 8.81 -0.15
C GLU A 32 -8.90 8.10 0.89
N GLY A 33 -7.73 8.69 1.19
CA GLY A 33 -6.74 8.14 2.10
C GLY A 33 -6.12 6.83 1.63
N VAL A 34 -6.02 6.60 0.31
CA VAL A 34 -5.34 5.47 -0.31
C VAL A 34 -4.26 6.01 -1.24
N ILE A 35 -3.01 5.88 -0.81
CA ILE A 35 -1.84 6.37 -1.52
C ILE A 35 -1.07 5.18 -2.08
N VAL A 36 -0.65 5.27 -3.34
CA VAL A 36 0.13 4.26 -4.04
C VAL A 36 1.50 4.83 -4.34
N ASP A 37 2.54 4.10 -3.94
CA ASP A 37 3.93 4.46 -4.19
C ASP A 37 4.47 3.73 -5.40
N TYR A 38 5.13 4.45 -6.31
CA TYR A 38 5.73 3.93 -7.52
C TYR A 38 7.26 4.11 -7.49
N ASP A 39 7.97 3.20 -8.15
CA ASP A 39 9.38 3.42 -8.47
C ASP A 39 9.57 4.25 -9.75
N ASP A 40 10.84 4.44 -10.14
CA ASP A 40 11.25 5.20 -11.32
C ASP A 40 10.79 4.58 -12.66
N LYS A 41 10.28 3.35 -12.63
CA LYS A 41 9.69 2.65 -13.78
C LYS A 41 8.17 2.71 -13.79
N GLY A 42 7.55 3.36 -12.80
CA GLY A 42 6.10 3.46 -12.68
C GLY A 42 5.42 2.19 -12.16
N GLU A 43 6.17 1.22 -11.62
CA GLU A 43 5.56 0.02 -11.02
C GLU A 43 5.39 0.19 -9.51
N VAL A 44 4.24 -0.26 -8.99
CA VAL A 44 3.85 -0.09 -7.58
C VAL A 44 4.80 -0.82 -6.64
N ILE A 45 5.42 -0.08 -5.72
CA ILE A 45 6.30 -0.62 -4.67
C ILE A 45 5.65 -0.64 -3.28
N GLY A 46 4.62 0.16 -3.04
CA GLY A 46 3.98 0.32 -1.73
C GLY A 46 2.57 0.89 -1.80
N ILE A 47 1.82 0.69 -0.71
CA ILE A 47 0.49 1.27 -0.48
C ILE A 47 0.45 1.84 0.93
N GLU A 48 -0.07 3.05 1.08
CA GLU A 48 -0.37 3.68 2.36
C GLU A 48 -1.87 3.94 2.51
N LEU A 49 -2.41 3.61 3.69
CA LEU A 49 -3.80 3.84 4.06
C LEU A 49 -3.86 4.80 5.23
N ILE A 50 -4.40 6.00 5.01
CA ILE A 50 -4.57 7.04 6.03
C ILE A 50 -5.91 6.88 6.75
N GLU A 51 -5.95 7.26 8.03
CA GLU A 51 -7.08 7.02 8.93
C GLU A 51 -7.48 5.53 9.00
N PHE A 52 -6.47 4.65 9.02
CA PHE A 52 -6.66 3.20 8.92
C PHE A 52 -7.62 2.69 10.00
N SER A 53 -7.54 3.21 11.22
CA SER A 53 -8.40 2.83 12.34
C SER A 53 -9.90 3.04 12.07
N LYS A 54 -10.25 3.94 11.14
CA LYS A 54 -11.64 4.22 10.74
C LYS A 54 -12.10 3.36 9.56
N LYS A 55 -11.19 2.69 8.87
CA LYS A 55 -11.49 1.81 7.74
C LYS A 55 -11.84 0.41 8.26
N ARG A 56 -12.84 -0.23 7.65
CA ARG A 56 -13.20 -1.64 7.95
C ARG A 56 -12.52 -2.57 6.95
N ILE A 57 -11.21 -2.75 7.11
CA ILE A 57 -10.39 -3.61 6.23
C ILE A 57 -10.02 -4.89 6.98
N ASP A 58 -10.33 -6.04 6.39
CA ASP A 58 -9.87 -7.34 6.87
C ASP A 58 -8.50 -7.66 6.24
N LEU A 59 -7.44 -7.51 7.03
CA LEU A 59 -6.07 -7.81 6.60
C LEU A 59 -5.85 -9.31 6.35
N GLY A 60 -6.62 -10.19 7.00
CA GLY A 60 -6.57 -11.62 6.75
C GLY A 60 -7.10 -11.98 5.38
N GLU A 61 -8.25 -11.40 5.00
CA GLU A 61 -8.79 -11.53 3.65
C GLU A 61 -7.82 -10.99 2.60
N LEU A 62 -7.19 -9.84 2.86
CA LEU A 62 -6.21 -9.23 1.97
C LEU A 62 -5.01 -10.14 1.71
N ILE A 63 -4.48 -10.77 2.77
CA ILE A 63 -3.34 -11.68 2.67
C ILE A 63 -3.72 -12.96 1.90
N VAL A 64 -4.93 -13.49 2.14
CA VAL A 64 -5.40 -14.74 1.50
C VAL A 64 -5.73 -14.54 0.02
N LYS A 65 -6.42 -13.45 -0.32
CA LYS A 65 -6.79 -13.14 -1.71
C LYS A 65 -5.67 -12.50 -2.52
N GLY A 66 -4.69 -11.91 -1.83
CA GLY A 66 -3.61 -11.15 -2.43
C GLY A 66 -4.02 -9.74 -2.85
N LEU A 67 -3.01 -8.88 -3.02
CA LEU A 67 -3.16 -7.53 -3.53
C LEU A 67 -3.05 -7.55 -5.06
N ASN A 68 -4.15 -7.31 -5.77
CA ASN A 68 -4.15 -7.14 -7.22
C ASN A 68 -3.81 -5.69 -7.59
N VAL A 69 -2.53 -5.34 -7.54
CA VAL A 69 -2.01 -4.02 -7.93
C VAL A 69 -1.76 -3.87 -9.44
N ALA A 70 -1.89 -4.94 -10.22
CA ALA A 70 -1.66 -4.93 -11.67
C ALA A 70 -2.63 -4.04 -12.48
N ALA A 71 -3.67 -3.49 -11.85
CA ALA A 71 -4.60 -2.54 -12.46
C ALA A 71 -4.20 -1.06 -12.24
N ILE A 72 -3.15 -0.81 -11.45
CA ILE A 72 -2.68 0.52 -11.07
C ILE A 72 -1.25 0.64 -11.57
N THR A 73 -1.08 0.80 -12.88
CA THR A 73 0.21 1.15 -13.49
C THR A 73 0.06 2.52 -14.13
N LYS A 74 1.01 3.41 -13.84
CA LYS A 74 1.06 4.75 -14.42
C LYS A 74 1.62 4.73 -15.83
#